data_AF-A0ABD1F098-F1
#
_entry.id   AF-A0ABD1F098-F1
#
_cell.length_a   1.000
_cell.length_b   1.000
_cell.length_c   1.000
_cell.angle_alpha   90.00
_cell.angle_beta   90.00
_cell.angle_gamma   90.00
#
_symmetry.space_group_name_H-M   'P 1'
#
loop_
_entity.id
_entity.type
_entity.pdbx_description
1 polymer ?
#
loop_
_entity_poly.entity_id
_entity_poly.type
_entity_poly.pdbx_seq_one_letter_code
_entity_poly.pdbx_strand_id
1 'polypeptide(L)'
;MFSRALVNSQRSWPAAVRNVSGGKIIFNKDYAPSSSGSSPNVPGLSEKVVKIPKGEVGPGASKKSKYPNPEYFCYDKSSYFEAEVELLKYRCAQPSAHSYYEQVLPK
;
A
#
# COMPACT_ATOMS: atom_id res chain seq x y z
N MET A 1 28.99 -35.13 28.84
CA MET A 1 27.97 -34.36 29.55
C MET A 1 28.27 -32.89 29.36
N PHE A 2 27.54 -32.17 28.49
CA PHE A 2 27.68 -30.72 28.38
C PHE A 2 26.29 -30.10 28.39
N SER A 3 25.91 -29.60 29.57
CA SER A 3 24.66 -28.89 29.82
C SER A 3 24.70 -27.52 29.15
N ARG A 4 23.74 -27.24 28.25
CA ARG A 4 23.56 -25.90 27.67
C ARG A 4 22.67 -25.07 28.60
N ALA A 5 23.19 -23.92 29.03
CA ALA A 5 22.48 -22.96 29.85
C ALA A 5 21.30 -22.32 29.10
N LEU A 6 20.22 -22.07 29.83
CA LEU A 6 19.01 -21.34 29.42
C LEU A 6 19.34 -19.87 29.10
N VAL A 7 19.09 -19.43 27.86
CA VAL A 7 19.01 -18.00 27.53
C VAL A 7 17.58 -17.54 27.77
N ASN A 8 17.36 -16.89 28.90
CA ASN A 8 16.09 -16.27 29.26
C ASN A 8 15.99 -14.90 28.56
N SER A 9 15.36 -14.86 27.38
CA SER A 9 15.10 -13.62 26.65
C SER A 9 13.82 -12.96 27.17
N GLN A 10 13.97 -12.17 28.23
CA GLN A 10 12.93 -11.24 28.68
C GLN A 10 12.91 -10.05 27.70
N ARG A 11 12.00 -10.09 26.72
CA ARG A 11 11.72 -8.96 25.84
C ARG A 11 10.90 -7.93 26.61
N SER A 12 11.59 -7.00 27.26
CA SER A 12 10.99 -5.80 27.84
C SER A 12 10.72 -4.79 26.72
N TRP A 13 9.44 -4.46 26.53
CA TRP A 13 9.02 -3.34 25.70
C TRP A 13 8.70 -2.17 26.63
N PRO A 14 9.27 -0.96 26.46
CA PRO A 14 8.82 0.19 27.23
C PRO A 14 7.42 0.60 26.75
N ALA A 15 6.39 0.27 27.54
CA ALA A 15 5.07 0.86 27.39
C ALA A 15 5.14 2.33 27.85
N ALA A 16 5.18 3.25 26.89
CA ALA A 16 5.05 4.68 27.17
C ALA A 16 3.64 4.96 27.72
N VAL A 17 3.53 5.09 29.05
CA VAL A 17 2.33 5.61 29.71
C VAL A 17 2.22 7.10 29.37
N ARG A 18 1.29 7.45 28.49
CA ARG A 18 0.94 8.85 28.22
C ARG A 18 -0.09 9.29 29.25
N ASN A 19 0.32 10.13 30.19
CA ASN A 19 -0.60 10.85 31.07
C ASN A 19 -1.43 11.83 30.23
N VAL A 20 -2.74 11.58 30.11
CA VAL A 20 -3.69 12.49 29.49
C VAL A 20 -4.13 13.49 30.56
N SER A 21 -3.46 14.65 30.63
CA SER A 21 -4.00 15.80 31.35
C SER A 21 -5.09 16.46 30.50
N GLY A 22 -6.19 16.84 31.16
CA GLY A 22 -7.41 17.31 30.54
C GLY A 22 -7.24 18.56 29.69
N GLY A 23 -7.09 18.35 28.38
CA GLY A 23 -7.23 19.36 27.35
C GLY A 23 -7.92 18.74 26.14
N LYS A 24 -9.03 19.32 25.72
CA LYS A 24 -9.74 18.97 24.47
C LYS A 24 -8.77 19.08 23.30
N ILE A 25 -8.24 17.96 22.80
CA ILE A 25 -7.58 17.94 21.49
C ILE A 25 -8.63 17.58 20.44
N ILE A 26 -8.90 18.60 19.64
CA ILE A 26 -9.76 18.68 18.47
C ILE A 26 -9.25 17.69 17.42
N PHE A 27 -9.99 16.63 17.15
CA PHE A 27 -9.84 15.83 15.93
C PHE A 27 -11.06 16.06 15.02
N ASN A 28 -11.26 17.30 14.59
CA ASN A 28 -11.90 17.51 13.29
C ASN A 28 -10.75 17.60 12.28
N LYS A 29 -10.37 16.44 11.73
CA LYS A 29 -9.50 16.43 10.57
C LYS A 29 -10.37 16.90 9.40
N ASP A 30 -10.29 18.20 9.10
CA ASP A 30 -10.88 18.75 7.89
C ASP A 30 -10.31 17.95 6.73
N TYR A 31 -11.22 17.19 6.12
CA TYR A 31 -10.90 16.28 5.06
C TYR A 31 -10.67 17.11 3.79
N ALA A 32 -9.44 17.60 3.63
CA ALA A 32 -9.01 18.19 2.39
C ALA A 32 -9.15 17.11 1.30
N PRO A 33 -9.82 17.40 0.16
CA PRO A 33 -9.92 16.44 -0.92
C PRO A 33 -8.51 16.09 -1.38
N SER A 34 -8.04 14.88 -1.07
CA SER A 34 -6.78 14.39 -1.63
C SER A 34 -7.02 14.24 -3.12
N SER A 35 -6.52 15.21 -3.90
CA SER A 35 -6.46 15.06 -5.34
C SER A 35 -5.63 13.82 -5.62
N SER A 36 -6.28 12.74 -6.09
CA SER A 36 -5.62 11.56 -6.67
C SER A 36 -4.98 11.93 -8.01
N GLY A 37 -4.20 13.02 -8.02
CA GLY A 37 -3.39 13.41 -9.15
C GLY A 37 -2.31 12.36 -9.29
N SER A 38 -2.39 11.59 -10.38
CA SER A 38 -1.28 10.78 -10.83
C SER A 38 -0.04 11.66 -10.85
N SER A 39 1.00 11.26 -10.12
CA SER A 39 2.32 11.87 -10.26
C SER A 39 2.68 11.85 -11.75
N PRO A 40 3.03 12.99 -12.37
CA PRO A 40 3.11 13.12 -13.83
C PRO A 40 4.19 12.21 -14.47
N ASN A 41 5.04 11.60 -13.64
CA ASN A 41 6.17 10.77 -14.06
C ASN A 41 5.89 9.25 -13.97
N VAL A 42 4.77 8.81 -13.38
CA VAL A 42 4.44 7.38 -13.33
C VAL A 42 3.13 7.17 -14.07
N PRO A 43 3.14 6.54 -15.26
CA PRO A 43 1.91 6.14 -15.92
C PRO A 43 1.14 5.22 -14.95
N GLY A 44 -0.07 5.62 -14.59
CA GLY A 44 -0.94 4.81 -13.74
C GLY A 44 -1.35 3.50 -14.43
N LEU A 45 -2.11 2.68 -13.70
CA LEU A 45 -2.70 1.44 -14.24
C LEU A 45 -3.64 1.78 -15.41
N SER A 46 -3.72 0.88 -16.40
CA SER A 46 -4.59 1.12 -17.55
C SER A 46 -6.08 1.00 -17.19
N GLU A 47 -6.93 1.46 -18.11
CA GLU A 47 -8.39 1.35 -17.98
C GLU A 47 -8.90 -0.10 -17.91
N LYS A 48 -8.06 -1.09 -18.22
CA LYS A 48 -8.38 -2.51 -18.01
C LYS A 48 -8.40 -2.90 -16.54
N VAL A 49 -7.58 -2.23 -15.72
CA VAL A 49 -7.44 -2.49 -14.29
C VAL A 49 -8.50 -1.72 -13.51
N VAL A 50 -8.59 -0.40 -13.74
CA VAL A 50 -9.60 0.47 -13.14
C VAL A 50 -10.05 1.50 -14.15
N LYS A 51 -11.36 1.54 -14.39
CA LYS A 51 -11.96 2.68 -15.09
C LYS A 51 -12.21 3.76 -14.05
N ILE A 52 -11.50 4.88 -14.14
CA ILE A 52 -11.69 6.02 -13.23
C ILE A 52 -12.79 6.91 -13.82
N PRO A 53 -14.03 6.87 -13.29
CA PRO A 53 -15.07 7.76 -13.76
C PRO A 53 -14.77 9.20 -13.33
N LYS A 54 -15.11 10.14 -14.20
CA LYS A 54 -15.00 11.58 -13.91
C LYS A 54 -16.14 12.08 -13.00
N GLY A 55 -17.20 11.30 -12.84
CA GLY A 55 -18.38 11.61 -12.03
C GLY A 55 -18.46 10.81 -10.74
N GLU A 56 -19.57 10.96 -10.04
CA GLU A 56 -19.88 10.18 -8.83
C GLU A 56 -20.16 8.72 -9.22
N VAL A 57 -19.63 7.78 -8.43
CA VAL A 57 -19.71 6.34 -8.74
C VAL A 57 -20.96 5.69 -8.14
N GLY A 58 -21.69 6.44 -7.33
CA GLY A 58 -22.91 6.04 -6.65
C GLY A 58 -23.33 7.05 -5.58
N PRO A 59 -24.47 6.83 -4.91
CA PRO A 59 -24.98 7.75 -3.91
C PRO A 59 -23.98 7.95 -2.76
N GLY A 60 -23.47 9.18 -2.58
CA GLY A 60 -22.49 9.50 -1.55
C GLY A 60 -21.05 9.02 -1.84
N ALA A 61 -20.80 8.45 -3.01
CA ALA A 61 -19.49 8.00 -3.45
C ALA A 61 -18.93 8.97 -4.50
N SER A 62 -18.37 10.06 -4.00
CA SER A 62 -17.83 11.18 -4.79
C SER A 62 -16.48 11.57 -4.21
N LYS A 63 -15.58 12.13 -5.02
CA LYS A 63 -14.25 12.59 -4.55
C LYS A 63 -14.34 13.69 -3.48
N LYS A 64 -15.51 14.32 -3.36
CA LYS A 64 -15.83 15.34 -2.36
C LYS A 64 -16.53 14.78 -1.12
N SER A 65 -16.84 13.49 -1.09
CA SER A 65 -17.52 12.87 0.05
C SER A 65 -16.51 12.48 1.15
N LYS A 66 -17.03 12.02 2.29
CA LYS A 66 -16.22 11.65 3.47
C LYS A 66 -15.25 10.49 3.19
N TYR A 67 -15.53 9.64 2.19
CA TYR A 67 -14.70 8.47 1.87
C TYR A 67 -13.70 8.76 0.74
N PRO A 68 -12.39 8.48 0.92
CA PRO A 68 -11.33 8.99 0.03
C PRO A 68 -11.12 8.25 -1.27
N ASN A 69 -11.62 7.03 -1.35
CA ASN A 69 -11.32 6.17 -2.48
C ASN A 69 -12.60 5.64 -3.12
N PRO A 70 -13.47 6.51 -3.66
CA PRO A 70 -14.65 6.06 -4.39
C PRO A 70 -14.29 5.16 -5.59
N GLU A 71 -13.08 5.27 -6.14
CA GLU A 71 -12.62 4.42 -7.25
C GLU A 71 -12.65 2.92 -6.92
N TYR A 72 -12.63 2.54 -5.63
CA TYR A 72 -12.80 1.15 -5.21
C TYR A 72 -14.10 0.51 -5.71
N PHE A 73 -15.17 1.30 -5.89
CA PHE A 73 -16.45 0.77 -6.39
C PHE A 73 -16.40 0.39 -7.88
N CYS A 74 -15.36 0.81 -8.62
CA CYS A 74 -15.21 0.57 -10.05
C CYS A 74 -14.32 -0.63 -10.39
N TYR A 75 -13.91 -1.42 -9.40
CA TYR A 75 -13.18 -2.67 -9.66
C TYR A 75 -14.09 -3.76 -10.22
N ASP A 76 -13.58 -4.47 -11.22
CA ASP A 76 -14.18 -5.68 -11.77
C ASP A 76 -13.51 -6.93 -11.18
N LYS A 77 -14.14 -8.09 -11.33
CA LYS A 77 -13.60 -9.38 -10.84
C LYS A 77 -12.21 -9.71 -11.42
N SER A 78 -11.90 -9.19 -12.60
CA SER A 78 -10.62 -9.40 -13.29
C SER A 78 -9.56 -8.34 -12.99
N SER A 79 -9.91 -7.23 -12.33
CA SER A 79 -8.99 -6.09 -12.12
C SER A 79 -7.68 -6.51 -11.45
N TYR A 80 -7.73 -7.46 -10.52
CA TYR A 80 -6.54 -7.99 -9.87
C TYR A 80 -5.56 -8.65 -10.86
N PHE A 81 -6.06 -9.48 -11.76
CA PHE A 81 -5.24 -10.20 -12.74
C PHE A 81 -4.68 -9.25 -13.80
N GLU A 82 -5.46 -8.28 -14.25
CA GLU A 82 -4.98 -7.26 -15.20
C GLU A 82 -3.86 -6.41 -14.57
N ALA A 83 -3.99 -6.05 -13.28
CA ALA A 83 -2.93 -5.33 -12.56
C ALA A 83 -1.64 -6.13 -12.50
N GLU A 84 -1.74 -7.45 -12.25
CA GLU A 84 -0.59 -8.34 -12.27
C GLU A 84 0.10 -8.35 -13.64
N VAL A 85 -0.67 -8.49 -14.73
CA VAL A 85 -0.13 -8.51 -16.09
C VAL A 85 0.63 -7.21 -16.42
N GLU A 86 0.11 -6.06 -16.00
CA GLU A 86 0.77 -4.77 -16.20
C GLU A 86 2.04 -4.60 -15.37
N LEU A 87 2.01 -5.06 -14.12
CA LEU A 87 3.16 -4.97 -13.21
C LEU A 87 4.28 -5.95 -13.56
N LEU A 88 3.99 -7.06 -14.25
CA LEU A 88 5.01 -8.05 -14.66
C LEU A 88 6.22 -7.42 -15.38
N LYS A 89 6.01 -6.36 -16.17
CA LYS A 89 7.07 -5.66 -16.89
C LYS A 89 8.07 -4.94 -15.98
N TYR A 90 7.63 -4.56 -14.78
CA TYR A 90 8.42 -3.80 -13.82
C TYR A 90 8.93 -4.68 -12.68
N ARG A 91 8.58 -5.97 -12.65
CA ARG A 91 9.06 -6.92 -11.65
C ARG A 91 10.51 -7.32 -11.93
N CYS A 92 11.28 -7.52 -10.88
CA CYS A 92 12.60 -8.14 -10.98
C CYS A 92 12.47 -9.60 -11.43
N ALA A 93 13.52 -10.13 -12.06
CA ALA A 93 13.61 -11.54 -12.39
C ALA A 93 13.45 -12.39 -11.12
N GLN A 94 12.72 -13.50 -11.22
CA GLN A 94 12.56 -14.40 -10.09
C GLN A 94 13.90 -15.07 -9.75
N PRO A 95 14.23 -15.23 -8.46
CA PRO A 95 15.41 -15.97 -8.08
C PRO A 95 15.27 -17.42 -8.54
N SER A 96 16.34 -17.96 -9.12
CA SER A 96 16.40 -19.37 -9.50
C SER A 96 17.25 -20.14 -8.49
N ALA A 97 16.90 -21.40 -8.25
CA ALA A 97 17.67 -22.25 -7.33
C ALA A 97 19.08 -22.60 -7.87
N HIS A 98 19.38 -22.31 -9.13
CA HIS A 98 20.56 -22.84 -9.82
C HIS A 98 21.71 -21.84 -10.04
N SER A 99 21.66 -20.61 -9.54
CA SER A 99 22.84 -19.72 -9.63
C SER A 99 22.78 -18.61 -8.58
N TYR A 100 23.73 -18.61 -7.66
CA TYR A 100 23.79 -17.60 -6.60
C TYR A 100 24.32 -16.25 -7.09
N TYR A 101 25.27 -16.17 -8.03
CA TYR A 101 25.73 -14.90 -8.62
C TYR A 101 26.47 -15.16 -9.94
N GLU A 102 26.02 -14.59 -11.07
CA GLU A 102 26.92 -14.03 -12.08
C GLU A 102 26.29 -12.74 -12.60
N GLN A 103 26.75 -11.62 -12.06
CA GLN A 103 26.49 -10.29 -12.60
C GLN A 103 27.65 -9.91 -13.53
N VAL A 104 27.52 -10.10 -14.85
CA VAL A 104 28.18 -9.20 -15.80
C VAL A 104 27.40 -9.16 -17.11
N LEU A 105 26.72 -8.04 -17.39
CA LEU A 105 26.64 -7.51 -18.76
C LEU A 105 27.78 -6.49 -18.87
N PRO A 106 28.71 -6.55 -19.84
CA PRO A 106 28.36 -6.34 -21.25
C PRO A 106 29.22 -7.08 -22.31
N LYS A 107 28.66 -7.27 -23.51
CA LYS A 107 29.18 -6.82 -24.83
C LYS A 107 28.11 -7.01 -25.90
#